data_AF-A0A2V9WKA7-F1
#
_entry.id   AF-A0A2V9WKA7-F1
#
_cell.length_a   1.000
_cell.length_b   1.000
_cell.length_c   1.000
_cell.angle_alpha   90.00
_cell.angle_beta   90.00
_cell.angle_gamma   90.00
#
_symmetry.space_group_name_H-M   'P 1'
#
loop_
_entity.id
_entity.type
_entity.pdbx_description
1 polymer ?
#
loop_
_entity_poly.entity_id
_entity_poly.type
_entity_poly.pdbx_seq_one_letter_code
_entity_poly.pdbx_strand_id
1 'polypeptide(L)'
;SSPYHHIYKMSGKVVIDPLYWNSIGSYLHDAGVSVYEQDWLATEAQAKFNLTDPKAFMDDMARAMSAQRLNMQYCMPLPRHYLQSSLYSNITTIRTSKDIFQQSRWDQFLYGSQLAGALGVWPWSDVFMSTQTNNLLFSTLSAGPVGVGDAIGSLNARNLLLAVRLDGVIVKPDVPLVPLDKTIINDSAGLTHPMVASTSTNFGAITAHYVAGYNRTSDLKLAFSPSALGMTRTAFVYNYFRKAGKIVQPQQTFSDTIANGIAYYIVMPIGPSGAAFLGDNGHYVSLGKKRITALTDNGTITASIAFAARESARIVFGYSPTAPAITATHGQVGTVNYTNSTGLFNVLVMPGIGATATIQIKAH
;
A
#
# COMPACT_ATOMS: atom_id res chain seq x y z
N SER A 1 -27.61 14.59 -30.11
CA SER A 1 -26.41 13.79 -30.47
C SER A 1 -25.17 14.54 -30.03
N SER A 2 -24.07 13.85 -29.67
CA SER A 2 -22.80 14.53 -29.37
C SER A 2 -22.27 15.22 -30.64
N PRO A 3 -21.72 16.46 -30.55
CA PRO A 3 -21.18 17.16 -31.72
C PRO A 3 -19.99 16.40 -32.34
N TYR A 4 -19.34 15.49 -31.60
CA TYR A 4 -18.22 14.71 -32.08
C TYR A 4 -18.58 13.67 -33.14
N HIS A 5 -19.85 13.24 -33.25
CA HIS A 5 -20.26 12.24 -34.26
C HIS A 5 -20.02 12.70 -35.71
N HIS A 6 -19.94 14.00 -35.95
CA HIS A 6 -19.69 14.57 -37.28
C HIS A 6 -18.21 14.89 -37.53
N ILE A 7 -17.36 14.78 -36.50
CA ILE A 7 -15.96 15.22 -36.54
C ILE A 7 -15.01 14.03 -36.44
N TYR A 8 -15.36 13.04 -35.61
CA TYR A 8 -14.49 11.91 -35.29
C TYR A 8 -15.19 10.57 -35.50
N LYS A 9 -14.40 9.55 -35.83
CA LYS A 9 -14.89 8.17 -35.85
C LYS A 9 -15.28 7.71 -34.44
N MET A 10 -16.55 7.31 -34.27
CA MET A 10 -17.08 6.80 -33.01
C MET A 10 -17.53 5.34 -33.11
N SER A 11 -17.44 4.62 -32.00
CA SER A 11 -18.04 3.29 -31.83
C SER A 11 -18.79 3.23 -30.51
N GLY A 12 -20.09 2.91 -30.56
CA GLY A 12 -20.94 2.98 -29.37
C GLY A 12 -20.99 4.41 -28.83
N LYS A 13 -20.50 4.58 -27.60
CA LYS A 13 -20.46 5.87 -26.89
C LYS A 13 -19.05 6.49 -26.83
N VAL A 14 -18.05 5.85 -27.44
CA VAL A 14 -16.65 6.28 -27.34
C VAL A 14 -16.07 6.67 -28.70
N VAL A 15 -15.03 7.50 -28.65
CA VAL A 15 -14.28 7.91 -29.84
C VAL A 15 -13.14 6.91 -30.09
N ILE A 16 -13.07 6.39 -31.31
CA ILE A 16 -12.04 5.44 -31.77
C ILE A 16 -11.18 6.07 -32.87
N ASP A 17 -11.12 7.40 -32.88
CA ASP A 17 -10.37 8.20 -33.83
C ASP A 17 -9.03 8.63 -33.21
N PRO A 18 -7.89 8.24 -33.79
CA PRO A 18 -6.56 8.68 -33.34
C PRO A 18 -6.41 10.20 -33.23
N LEU A 19 -7.07 10.98 -34.11
CA LEU A 19 -6.95 12.44 -34.15
C LEU A 19 -7.56 13.08 -32.90
N TYR A 20 -8.70 12.56 -32.44
CA TYR A 20 -9.31 13.00 -31.19
C TYR A 20 -8.35 12.78 -30.02
N TRP A 21 -7.82 11.56 -29.88
CA TRP A 21 -6.95 11.23 -28.76
C TRP A 21 -5.65 12.03 -28.77
N ASN A 22 -5.05 12.25 -29.94
CA ASN A 22 -3.87 13.12 -30.07
C ASN A 22 -4.17 14.57 -29.65
N SER A 23 -5.34 15.10 -30.01
CA SER A 23 -5.78 16.44 -29.61
C SER A 23 -6.00 16.53 -28.10
N ILE A 24 -6.67 15.55 -27.49
CA ILE A 24 -6.91 15.50 -26.04
C ILE A 24 -5.58 15.38 -25.29
N GLY A 25 -4.68 14.48 -25.72
CA GLY A 25 -3.38 14.31 -25.08
C GLY A 25 -2.57 15.60 -25.08
N SER A 26 -2.53 16.32 -26.22
CA SER A 26 -1.81 17.60 -26.33
C SER A 26 -2.44 18.68 -25.44
N TYR A 27 -3.77 18.79 -25.45
CA TYR A 27 -4.48 19.71 -24.58
C TYR A 27 -4.20 19.48 -23.09
N LEU A 28 -4.22 18.21 -22.64
CA LEU A 28 -3.94 17.87 -21.25
C LEU A 28 -2.48 18.17 -20.87
N HIS A 29 -1.55 17.90 -21.77
CA HIS A 29 -0.13 18.23 -21.58
C HIS A 29 0.08 19.73 -21.41
N ASP A 30 -0.47 20.53 -22.32
CA ASP A 30 -0.34 21.99 -22.28
C ASP A 30 -0.98 22.60 -21.03
N ALA A 31 -2.02 21.94 -20.49
CA ALA A 31 -2.65 22.30 -19.22
C ALA A 31 -1.87 21.85 -17.97
N GLY A 32 -0.74 21.15 -18.12
CA GLY A 32 0.10 20.68 -17.02
C GLY A 32 -0.48 19.48 -16.26
N VAL A 33 -1.35 18.69 -16.89
CA VAL A 33 -1.90 17.47 -16.29
C VAL A 33 -0.83 16.39 -16.20
N SER A 34 -0.80 15.63 -15.10
CA SER A 34 0.15 14.51 -14.92
C SER A 34 -0.46 13.14 -15.18
N VAL A 35 -1.77 12.99 -14.95
CA VAL A 35 -2.50 11.72 -15.04
C VAL A 35 -3.86 11.95 -15.68
N TYR A 36 -4.20 11.13 -16.67
CA TYR A 36 -5.54 11.05 -17.25
C TYR A 36 -6.31 9.84 -16.70
N GLU A 37 -7.49 10.06 -16.15
CA GLU A 37 -8.38 8.97 -15.74
C GLU A 37 -9.46 8.72 -16.80
N GLN A 38 -9.54 7.47 -17.28
CA GLN A 38 -10.68 7.02 -18.08
C GLN A 38 -11.72 6.36 -17.18
N ASP A 39 -12.85 7.04 -17.01
CA ASP A 39 -13.99 6.58 -16.22
C ASP A 39 -14.97 5.71 -17.02
N TRP A 40 -15.88 5.04 -16.31
CA TRP A 40 -17.05 4.32 -16.81
C TRP A 40 -16.73 3.18 -17.79
N LEU A 41 -15.56 2.56 -17.67
CA LEU A 41 -15.12 1.44 -18.51
C LEU A 41 -15.99 0.17 -18.39
N ALA A 42 -16.94 0.10 -17.46
CA ALA A 42 -17.90 -1.00 -17.35
C ALA A 42 -19.30 -0.65 -17.86
N THR A 43 -19.56 0.62 -18.17
CA THR A 43 -20.93 1.12 -18.42
C THR A 43 -20.99 2.05 -19.63
N GLU A 44 -20.63 3.32 -19.45
CA GLU A 44 -20.85 4.38 -20.45
C GLU A 44 -19.72 4.45 -21.47
N ALA A 45 -18.49 4.14 -21.09
CA ALA A 45 -17.32 4.15 -21.97
C ALA A 45 -17.17 2.80 -22.68
N GLN A 46 -18.16 2.40 -23.48
CA GLN A 46 -18.15 1.15 -24.25
C GLN A 46 -18.12 1.42 -25.76
N ALA A 47 -17.14 0.83 -26.43
CA ALA A 47 -17.19 0.60 -27.87
C ALA A 47 -18.23 -0.47 -28.21
N LYS A 48 -18.61 -0.59 -29.49
CA LYS A 48 -19.40 -1.74 -29.95
C LYS A 48 -18.65 -3.04 -29.62
N PHE A 49 -19.40 -4.06 -29.22
CA PHE A 49 -18.84 -5.37 -28.88
C PHE A 49 -18.42 -6.11 -30.16
N ASN A 50 -17.16 -5.94 -30.56
CA ASN A 50 -16.53 -6.62 -31.69
C ASN A 50 -15.00 -6.74 -31.46
N LEU A 51 -14.28 -7.32 -32.42
CA LEU A 51 -12.85 -7.62 -32.28
C LEU A 51 -11.92 -6.40 -32.50
N THR A 52 -12.42 -5.27 -32.99
CA THR A 52 -11.59 -4.14 -33.44
C THR A 52 -11.77 -2.89 -32.59
N ASP A 53 -13.01 -2.51 -32.31
CA ASP A 53 -13.33 -1.19 -31.76
C ASP A 53 -12.92 -1.03 -30.29
N PRO A 54 -13.11 -2.04 -29.40
CA PRO A 54 -12.59 -1.95 -28.04
C PRO A 54 -11.06 -1.81 -28.02
N LYS A 55 -10.36 -2.48 -28.94
CA LYS A 55 -8.90 -2.35 -29.06
C LYS A 55 -8.52 -0.96 -29.52
N ALA A 56 -9.14 -0.44 -30.58
CA ALA A 56 -8.88 0.90 -31.09
C ALA A 56 -9.11 1.98 -30.02
N PHE A 57 -10.21 1.90 -29.27
CA PHE A 57 -10.50 2.85 -28.18
C PHE A 57 -9.36 2.94 -27.16
N MET A 58 -8.94 1.79 -26.61
CA MET A 58 -7.93 1.79 -25.55
C MET A 58 -6.51 2.06 -26.09
N ASP A 59 -6.16 1.51 -27.26
CA ASP A 59 -4.83 1.69 -27.86
C ASP A 59 -4.57 3.14 -28.25
N ASP A 60 -5.53 3.79 -28.91
CA ASP A 60 -5.34 5.17 -29.36
C ASP A 60 -5.28 6.14 -28.18
N MET A 61 -6.11 5.92 -27.16
CA MET A 61 -6.04 6.65 -25.91
C MET A 61 -4.68 6.47 -25.24
N ALA A 62 -4.23 5.22 -25.03
CA ALA A 62 -2.95 4.94 -24.38
C ALA A 62 -1.76 5.52 -25.15
N ARG A 63 -1.73 5.35 -26.48
CA ARG A 63 -0.69 5.87 -27.37
C ARG A 63 -0.61 7.39 -27.31
N ALA A 64 -1.75 8.09 -27.38
CA ALA A 64 -1.77 9.55 -27.38
C ALA A 64 -1.29 10.14 -26.04
N MET A 65 -1.73 9.56 -24.92
CA MET A 65 -1.27 9.98 -23.59
C MET A 65 0.22 9.70 -23.40
N SER A 66 0.70 8.53 -23.85
CA SER A 66 2.10 8.14 -23.78
C SER A 66 3.01 9.07 -24.59
N ALA A 67 2.59 9.47 -25.80
CA ALA A 67 3.31 10.43 -26.63
C ALA A 67 3.54 11.78 -25.93
N GLN A 68 2.67 12.13 -24.99
CA GLN A 68 2.73 13.36 -24.20
C GLN A 68 3.27 13.15 -22.78
N ARG A 69 3.81 11.96 -22.50
CA ARG A 69 4.35 11.54 -21.18
C ARG A 69 3.32 11.63 -20.05
N LEU A 70 2.05 11.42 -20.38
CA LEU A 70 0.95 11.38 -19.42
C LEU A 70 0.76 9.95 -18.92
N ASN A 71 0.75 9.81 -17.59
CA ASN A 71 0.28 8.58 -16.95
C ASN A 71 -1.24 8.47 -17.08
N MET A 72 -1.75 7.27 -16.85
CA MET A 72 -3.16 6.98 -16.96
C MET A 72 -3.65 6.11 -15.81
N GLN A 73 -4.93 6.32 -15.49
CA GLN A 73 -5.70 5.56 -14.53
C GLN A 73 -6.96 4.99 -15.20
N TYR A 74 -7.26 3.72 -14.95
CA TYR A 74 -8.53 3.13 -15.37
C TYR A 74 -9.53 3.09 -14.23
N CYS A 75 -10.75 3.53 -14.52
CA CYS A 75 -11.86 3.56 -13.60
C CYS A 75 -13.08 2.80 -14.17
N MET A 76 -13.76 2.11 -13.29
CA MET A 76 -14.75 1.06 -13.53
C MET A 76 -14.29 -0.04 -14.50
N PRO A 77 -13.07 -0.59 -14.38
CA PRO A 77 -12.57 -1.57 -15.34
C PRO A 77 -13.30 -2.92 -15.25
N LEU A 78 -13.73 -3.43 -16.41
CA LEU A 78 -13.97 -4.87 -16.60
C LEU A 78 -12.65 -5.68 -16.67
N PRO A 79 -12.65 -7.00 -16.42
CA PRO A 79 -11.44 -7.85 -16.47
C PRO A 79 -10.61 -7.72 -17.75
N ARG A 80 -11.25 -7.49 -18.90
CA ARG A 80 -10.52 -7.26 -20.16
C ARG A 80 -9.63 -6.01 -20.12
N HIS A 81 -10.01 -4.95 -19.40
CA HIS A 81 -9.21 -3.72 -19.31
C HIS A 81 -8.00 -3.92 -18.38
N TYR A 82 -8.12 -4.77 -17.35
CA TYR A 82 -6.96 -5.24 -16.60
C TYR A 82 -5.99 -5.94 -17.54
N LEU A 83 -6.43 -6.98 -18.25
CA LEU A 83 -5.54 -7.71 -19.17
C LEU A 83 -4.90 -6.78 -20.22
N GLN A 84 -5.69 -5.87 -20.77
CA GLN A 84 -5.23 -4.94 -21.79
C GLN A 84 -4.24 -3.89 -21.24
N SER A 85 -4.27 -3.56 -19.94
CA SER A 85 -3.30 -2.63 -19.36
C SER A 85 -1.87 -3.13 -19.45
N SER A 86 -1.66 -4.46 -19.54
CA SER A 86 -0.33 -5.05 -19.74
C SER A 86 0.35 -4.63 -21.06
N LEU A 87 -0.41 -4.10 -22.01
CA LEU A 87 0.12 -3.59 -23.29
C LEU A 87 0.67 -2.16 -23.17
N TYR A 88 0.41 -1.47 -22.06
CA TYR A 88 0.56 -0.02 -21.96
C TYR A 88 1.39 0.38 -20.73
N SER A 89 2.64 0.80 -20.97
CA SER A 89 3.54 1.24 -19.88
C SER A 89 3.07 2.50 -19.12
N ASN A 90 2.17 3.29 -19.71
CA ASN A 90 1.66 4.51 -19.10
C ASN A 90 0.32 4.32 -18.35
N ILE A 91 -0.29 3.12 -18.35
CA ILE A 91 -1.36 2.80 -17.39
C ILE A 91 -0.69 2.43 -16.08
N THR A 92 -0.64 3.37 -15.14
CA THR A 92 0.09 3.17 -13.88
C THR A 92 -0.82 2.70 -12.75
N THR A 93 -2.11 2.99 -12.83
CA THR A 93 -3.09 2.71 -11.77
C THR A 93 -4.42 2.22 -12.32
N ILE A 94 -5.14 1.45 -11.51
CA ILE A 94 -6.45 0.92 -11.85
C ILE A 94 -7.35 0.87 -10.62
N ARG A 95 -8.59 1.35 -10.73
CA ARG A 95 -9.54 1.34 -9.61
C ARG A 95 -10.03 -0.09 -9.36
N THR A 96 -9.74 -0.62 -8.17
CA THR A 96 -10.03 -2.01 -7.78
C THR A 96 -11.29 -2.14 -6.92
N SER A 97 -11.92 -1.02 -6.58
CA SER A 97 -13.18 -0.93 -5.85
C SER A 97 -14.29 -0.30 -6.71
N LYS A 98 -15.51 -0.23 -6.17
CA LYS A 98 -16.58 0.67 -6.65
C LYS A 98 -16.40 2.06 -6.06
N ASP A 99 -17.17 3.01 -6.60
CA ASP A 99 -17.21 4.38 -6.12
C ASP A 99 -17.42 4.49 -4.60
N ILE A 100 -16.68 5.43 -4.02
CA ILE A 100 -16.64 5.76 -2.60
C ILE A 100 -16.12 4.58 -1.79
N PHE A 101 -14.84 4.65 -1.41
CA PHE A 101 -14.21 3.55 -0.69
C PHE A 101 -14.79 3.41 0.73
N GLN A 102 -15.26 2.21 1.05
CA GLN A 102 -15.88 1.88 2.33
C GLN A 102 -15.80 0.37 2.58
N GLN A 103 -16.10 -0.07 3.81
CA GLN A 103 -15.93 -1.47 4.23
C GLN A 103 -16.63 -2.48 3.32
N SER A 104 -17.82 -2.18 2.80
CA SER A 104 -18.55 -3.05 1.87
C SER A 104 -17.87 -3.23 0.51
N ARG A 105 -16.76 -2.54 0.25
CA ARG A 105 -15.93 -2.62 -0.96
C ARG A 105 -14.58 -3.30 -0.71
N TRP A 106 -14.22 -3.61 0.53
CA TRP A 106 -12.89 -4.13 0.86
C TRP A 106 -12.61 -5.49 0.21
N ASP A 107 -13.59 -6.41 0.15
CA ASP A 107 -13.41 -7.70 -0.53
C ASP A 107 -13.03 -7.49 -2.01
N GLN A 108 -13.84 -6.71 -2.73
CA GLN A 108 -13.60 -6.38 -4.13
C GLN A 108 -12.24 -5.70 -4.31
N PHE A 109 -11.91 -4.75 -3.44
CA PHE A 109 -10.64 -4.03 -3.46
C PHE A 109 -9.44 -4.96 -3.32
N LEU A 110 -9.46 -5.90 -2.37
CA LEU A 110 -8.36 -6.84 -2.14
C LEU A 110 -8.17 -7.83 -3.29
N TYR A 111 -9.26 -8.43 -3.78
CA TYR A 111 -9.20 -9.34 -4.92
C TYR A 111 -8.80 -8.62 -6.21
N GLY A 112 -9.32 -7.41 -6.44
CA GLY A 112 -8.90 -6.57 -7.57
C GLY A 112 -7.44 -6.13 -7.45
N SER A 113 -6.96 -5.88 -6.24
CA SER A 113 -5.55 -5.52 -5.99
C SER A 113 -4.59 -6.64 -6.35
N GLN A 114 -5.00 -7.90 -6.15
CA GLN A 114 -4.22 -9.06 -6.59
C GLN A 114 -4.07 -9.09 -8.10
N LEU A 115 -5.17 -8.90 -8.85
CA LEU A 115 -5.13 -8.87 -10.30
C LEU A 115 -4.33 -7.66 -10.83
N ALA A 116 -4.53 -6.48 -10.25
CA ALA A 116 -3.79 -5.27 -10.59
C ALA A 116 -2.28 -5.47 -10.40
N GLY A 117 -1.87 -5.94 -9.21
CA GLY A 117 -0.47 -6.18 -8.88
C GLY A 117 0.18 -7.23 -9.79
N ALA A 118 -0.53 -8.30 -10.13
CA ALA A 118 -0.04 -9.33 -11.04
C ALA A 118 0.23 -8.80 -12.47
N LEU A 119 -0.45 -7.73 -12.87
CA LEU A 119 -0.33 -7.10 -14.18
C LEU A 119 0.57 -5.87 -14.18
N GLY A 120 1.26 -5.60 -13.06
CA GLY A 120 2.21 -4.48 -12.94
C GLY A 120 1.58 -3.10 -12.81
N VAL A 121 0.28 -3.02 -12.47
CA VAL A 121 -0.44 -1.76 -12.27
C VAL A 121 -0.83 -1.59 -10.80
N TRP A 122 -0.77 -0.36 -10.30
CA TRP A 122 -1.04 -0.09 -8.89
C TRP A 122 -2.54 -0.04 -8.60
N PRO A 123 -3.04 -0.69 -7.54
CA PRO A 123 -4.44 -0.59 -7.15
C PRO A 123 -4.79 0.83 -6.69
N TRP A 124 -5.94 1.31 -7.11
CA TRP A 124 -6.55 2.54 -6.63
C TRP A 124 -7.86 2.22 -5.90
N SER A 125 -8.00 2.69 -4.66
CA SER A 125 -9.14 2.39 -3.79
C SER A 125 -10.40 3.20 -4.09
N ASP A 126 -10.27 4.24 -4.90
CA ASP A 126 -11.16 5.41 -4.90
C ASP A 126 -11.06 6.26 -3.61
N VAL A 127 -11.72 7.42 -3.65
CA VAL A 127 -11.72 8.42 -2.57
C VAL A 127 -12.52 7.98 -1.35
N PHE A 128 -12.12 8.52 -0.19
CA PHE A 128 -12.77 8.41 1.11
C PHE A 128 -12.41 9.65 1.95
N MET A 129 -13.04 9.85 3.11
CA MET A 129 -12.71 10.96 4.00
C MET A 129 -11.49 10.64 4.87
N SER A 130 -10.62 11.61 5.10
CA SER A 130 -9.41 11.48 5.93
C SER A 130 -9.67 11.04 7.38
N THR A 131 -10.92 11.17 7.86
CA THR A 131 -11.38 10.68 9.16
C THR A 131 -11.66 9.17 9.18
N GLN A 132 -11.83 8.53 8.02
CA GLN A 132 -12.06 7.09 7.88
C GLN A 132 -10.74 6.32 7.94
N THR A 133 -10.13 6.24 9.13
CA THR A 133 -8.79 5.67 9.34
C THR A 133 -8.63 4.22 8.85
N ASN A 134 -9.70 3.42 8.87
CA ASN A 134 -9.64 2.04 8.36
C ASN A 134 -9.49 2.01 6.84
N ASN A 135 -10.21 2.88 6.13
CA ASN A 135 -10.04 3.06 4.69
C ASN A 135 -8.66 3.61 4.36
N LEU A 136 -8.17 4.58 5.15
CA LEU A 136 -6.83 5.12 5.00
C LEU A 136 -5.74 4.04 5.15
N LEU A 137 -5.87 3.17 6.15
CA LEU A 137 -4.99 2.02 6.34
C LEU A 137 -4.99 1.11 5.10
N PHE A 138 -6.16 0.67 4.63
CA PHE A 138 -6.27 -0.24 3.47
C PHE A 138 -5.76 0.41 2.18
N SER A 139 -6.08 1.68 1.94
CA SER A 139 -5.59 2.44 0.80
C SER A 139 -4.06 2.57 0.83
N THR A 140 -3.46 2.83 2.00
CA THR A 140 -2.00 2.90 2.16
C THR A 140 -1.33 1.55 1.90
N LEU A 141 -1.91 0.47 2.43
CA LEU A 141 -1.39 -0.90 2.26
C LEU A 141 -1.51 -1.43 0.83
N SER A 142 -2.31 -0.79 -0.03
CA SER A 142 -2.45 -1.15 -1.45
C SER A 142 -1.20 -0.88 -2.29
N ALA A 143 -0.24 -0.11 -1.75
CA ALA A 143 0.95 0.36 -2.44
C ALA A 143 0.70 1.29 -3.64
N GLY A 144 -0.55 1.60 -3.95
CA GLY A 144 -0.94 2.59 -4.96
C GLY A 144 -1.22 3.98 -4.37
N PRO A 145 -1.98 4.81 -5.08
CA PRO A 145 -2.33 6.15 -4.62
C PRO A 145 -3.19 6.12 -3.35
N VAL A 146 -3.08 7.18 -2.56
CA VAL A 146 -3.96 7.47 -1.43
C VAL A 146 -4.62 8.81 -1.72
N GLY A 147 -5.94 8.81 -1.91
CA GLY A 147 -6.70 10.00 -2.24
C GLY A 147 -7.91 10.13 -1.35
N VAL A 148 -8.15 11.35 -0.89
CA VAL A 148 -9.22 11.68 0.04
C VAL A 148 -10.16 12.72 -0.56
N GLY A 149 -11.43 12.62 -0.21
CA GLY A 149 -12.52 13.45 -0.74
C GLY A 149 -12.99 14.54 0.21
N ASP A 150 -12.22 14.87 1.24
CA ASP A 150 -12.55 15.95 2.18
C ASP A 150 -12.67 17.29 1.45
N ALA A 151 -13.51 18.18 1.98
CA ALA A 151 -13.56 19.55 1.49
C ALA A 151 -12.21 20.25 1.67
N ILE A 152 -11.90 21.21 0.81
CA ILE A 152 -10.68 22.02 0.94
C ILE A 152 -10.67 22.68 2.32
N GLY A 153 -9.58 22.47 3.06
CA GLY A 153 -9.41 23.00 4.42
C GLY A 153 -9.95 22.11 5.54
N SER A 154 -10.62 20.98 5.25
CA SER A 154 -11.16 20.08 6.27
C SER A 154 -10.40 18.77 6.47
N LEU A 155 -9.21 18.63 5.86
CA LEU A 155 -8.38 17.44 5.99
C LEU A 155 -7.98 17.18 7.46
N ASN A 156 -8.16 15.94 7.92
CA ASN A 156 -7.57 15.48 9.17
C ASN A 156 -6.09 15.13 8.96
N ALA A 157 -5.22 16.15 9.07
CA ALA A 157 -3.78 15.99 8.90
C ALA A 157 -3.17 14.94 9.85
N ARG A 158 -3.68 14.83 11.08
CA ARG A 158 -3.19 13.86 12.06
C ARG A 158 -3.36 12.41 11.57
N ASN A 159 -4.49 12.10 10.95
CA ASN A 159 -4.72 10.78 10.37
C ASN A 159 -3.86 10.57 9.13
N LEU A 160 -3.75 11.56 8.24
CA LEU A 160 -2.94 11.45 7.03
C LEU A 160 -1.46 11.19 7.34
N LEU A 161 -0.92 11.78 8.41
CA LEU A 161 0.46 11.54 8.86
C LEU A 161 0.75 10.10 9.30
N LEU A 162 -0.27 9.23 9.42
CA LEU A 162 -0.08 7.78 9.58
C LEU A 162 0.31 7.11 8.25
N ALA A 163 -0.03 7.72 7.11
CA ALA A 163 0.23 7.20 5.75
C ALA A 163 1.35 7.96 5.01
N VAL A 164 1.56 9.24 5.33
CA VAL A 164 2.52 10.11 4.65
C VAL A 164 3.57 10.66 5.62
N ARG A 165 4.70 11.11 5.07
CA ARG A 165 5.63 12.00 5.78
C ARG A 165 5.06 13.43 5.83
N LEU A 166 5.67 14.30 6.61
CA LEU A 166 5.23 15.70 6.71
C LEU A 166 5.24 16.48 5.39
N ASP A 167 6.00 16.04 4.38
CA ASP A 167 6.02 16.62 3.03
C ASP A 167 5.02 15.98 2.06
N GLY A 168 4.12 15.12 2.54
CA GLY A 168 3.09 14.47 1.72
C GLY A 168 3.56 13.25 0.95
N VAL A 169 4.85 12.88 1.03
CA VAL A 169 5.32 11.63 0.41
C VAL A 169 4.71 10.43 1.12
N ILE A 170 4.00 9.60 0.36
CA ILE A 170 3.37 8.37 0.84
C ILE A 170 4.45 7.37 1.29
N VAL A 171 4.29 6.85 2.50
CA VAL A 171 5.07 5.73 3.04
C VAL A 171 4.26 4.47 2.83
N LYS A 172 4.62 3.73 1.77
CA LYS A 172 3.86 2.59 1.23
C LYS A 172 4.69 1.29 1.23
N PRO A 173 4.05 0.11 1.13
CA PRO A 173 4.79 -1.14 0.95
C PRO A 173 5.30 -1.30 -0.49
N ASP A 174 6.07 -2.36 -0.72
CA ASP A 174 6.64 -2.68 -2.03
C ASP A 174 5.62 -3.34 -2.97
N VAL A 175 4.65 -4.09 -2.41
CA VAL A 175 3.64 -4.82 -3.17
C VAL A 175 2.23 -4.53 -2.64
N PRO A 176 1.15 -4.75 -3.41
CA PRO A 176 -0.21 -4.55 -2.92
C PRO A 176 -0.61 -5.46 -1.76
N LEU A 177 -1.53 -4.99 -0.92
CA LEU A 177 -2.27 -5.80 0.04
C LEU A 177 -3.23 -6.74 -0.70
N VAL A 178 -3.05 -8.04 -0.51
CA VAL A 178 -3.85 -9.09 -1.16
C VAL A 178 -4.26 -10.17 -0.16
N PRO A 179 -5.39 -10.88 -0.38
CA PRO A 179 -5.79 -11.98 0.49
C PRO A 179 -4.69 -13.05 0.60
N LEU A 180 -4.55 -13.66 1.77
CA LEU A 180 -3.69 -14.84 1.92
C LEU A 180 -4.24 -16.02 1.14
N ASP A 181 -3.37 -16.92 0.69
CA ASP A 181 -3.76 -18.17 -0.01
C ASP A 181 -4.84 -18.94 0.76
N LYS A 182 -4.70 -19.01 2.10
CA LYS A 182 -5.70 -19.68 2.94
C LYS A 182 -7.08 -19.01 2.87
N THR A 183 -7.13 -17.69 2.77
CA THR A 183 -8.39 -16.95 2.59
C THR A 183 -9.00 -17.24 1.22
N ILE A 184 -8.19 -17.24 0.15
CA ILE A 184 -8.64 -17.56 -1.21
C ILE A 184 -9.21 -18.99 -1.27
N ILE A 185 -8.50 -19.97 -0.69
CA ILE A 185 -8.92 -21.37 -0.66
C ILE A 185 -10.23 -21.54 0.12
N ASN A 186 -10.35 -20.90 1.28
CA ASN A 186 -11.55 -20.95 2.11
C ASN A 186 -12.76 -20.33 1.36
N ASP A 187 -12.58 -19.17 0.75
CA ASP A 187 -13.63 -18.49 -0.02
C ASP A 187 -14.07 -19.34 -1.23
N SER A 188 -13.12 -19.99 -1.91
CA SER A 188 -13.40 -20.91 -3.03
C SER A 188 -14.19 -22.15 -2.59
N ALA A 189 -14.06 -22.56 -1.33
CA ALA A 189 -14.83 -23.64 -0.72
C ALA A 189 -16.18 -23.16 -0.14
N GLY A 190 -16.55 -21.89 -0.31
CA GLY A 190 -17.77 -21.32 0.25
C GLY A 190 -17.75 -21.17 1.78
N LEU A 191 -16.57 -21.19 2.40
CA LEU A 191 -16.42 -21.04 3.85
C LEU A 191 -16.36 -19.57 4.25
N THR A 192 -17.25 -19.17 5.17
CA THR A 192 -17.31 -17.79 5.61
C THR A 192 -16.43 -17.55 6.84
N HIS A 193 -15.28 -16.92 6.64
CA HIS A 193 -14.32 -16.55 7.70
C HIS A 193 -13.96 -15.06 7.60
N PRO A 194 -13.28 -14.47 8.60
CA PRO A 194 -12.64 -13.17 8.43
C PRO A 194 -11.77 -13.10 7.18
N MET A 195 -11.70 -11.91 6.60
CA MET A 195 -10.68 -11.62 5.59
C MET A 195 -9.33 -11.51 6.30
N VAL A 196 -8.30 -12.15 5.75
CA VAL A 196 -6.91 -11.98 6.18
C VAL A 196 -6.08 -11.73 4.92
N ALA A 197 -5.43 -10.57 4.87
CA ALA A 197 -4.64 -10.12 3.74
C ALA A 197 -3.25 -9.70 4.21
N SER A 198 -2.26 -9.78 3.31
CA SER A 198 -0.91 -9.31 3.61
C SER A 198 -0.27 -8.54 2.47
N THR A 199 0.65 -7.67 2.84
CA THR A 199 1.61 -6.98 1.96
C THR A 199 2.99 -7.00 2.62
N SER A 200 4.04 -6.57 1.93
CA SER A 200 5.40 -6.59 2.45
C SER A 200 6.27 -5.42 2.00
N THR A 201 7.36 -5.21 2.73
CA THR A 201 8.50 -4.38 2.32
C THR A 201 9.78 -5.19 2.47
N ASN A 202 10.59 -5.24 1.42
CA ASN A 202 11.76 -6.09 1.29
C ASN A 202 13.06 -5.26 1.24
N PHE A 203 14.00 -5.58 2.12
CA PHE A 203 15.35 -5.02 2.19
C PHE A 203 16.41 -6.10 1.84
N GLY A 204 16.13 -6.94 0.86
CA GLY A 204 16.94 -8.11 0.51
C GLY A 204 16.71 -9.25 1.50
N ALA A 205 17.66 -9.48 2.41
CA ALA A 205 17.62 -10.58 3.37
C ALA A 205 16.53 -10.43 4.45
N ILE A 206 15.95 -9.24 4.58
CA ILE A 206 14.92 -8.91 5.56
C ILE A 206 13.65 -8.51 4.81
N THR A 207 12.56 -9.22 5.07
CA THR A 207 11.23 -8.83 4.57
C THR A 207 10.29 -8.66 5.75
N ALA A 208 9.74 -7.46 5.89
CA ALA A 208 8.67 -7.17 6.84
C ALA A 208 7.32 -7.38 6.17
N HIS A 209 6.38 -7.96 6.88
CA HIS A 209 5.02 -8.16 6.40
C HIS A 209 4.03 -7.35 7.24
N TYR A 210 2.98 -6.91 6.57
CA TYR A 210 1.87 -6.18 7.16
C TYR A 210 0.61 -7.00 6.94
N VAL A 211 0.03 -7.52 8.02
CA VAL A 211 -1.16 -8.37 7.96
C VAL A 211 -2.35 -7.57 8.44
N ALA A 212 -3.35 -7.41 7.58
CA ALA A 212 -4.61 -6.76 7.90
C ALA A 212 -5.75 -7.77 7.82
N GLY A 213 -6.73 -7.64 8.70
CA GLY A 213 -7.94 -8.45 8.64
C GLY A 213 -9.17 -7.71 9.16
N TYR A 214 -10.33 -8.15 8.72
CA TYR A 214 -11.61 -7.59 9.16
C TYR A 214 -12.69 -8.67 9.20
N ASN A 215 -13.71 -8.40 10.00
CA ASN A 215 -14.84 -9.29 10.14
C ASN A 215 -15.71 -9.28 8.87
N ARG A 216 -15.99 -10.48 8.36
CA ARG A 216 -17.04 -10.71 7.34
C ARG A 216 -18.24 -11.46 7.93
N THR A 217 -18.06 -12.00 9.13
CA THR A 217 -19.02 -12.86 9.84
C THR A 217 -18.98 -12.57 11.34
N SER A 218 -19.77 -13.33 12.11
CA SER A 218 -19.69 -13.37 13.56
C SER A 218 -18.47 -14.14 14.10
N ASP A 219 -17.78 -14.95 13.27
CA ASP A 219 -16.48 -15.53 13.64
C ASP A 219 -15.42 -14.43 13.55
N LEU A 220 -14.88 -14.03 14.70
CA LEU A 220 -13.89 -12.96 14.80
C LEU A 220 -12.47 -13.49 14.89
N LYS A 221 -12.26 -14.81 14.78
CA LYS A 221 -10.93 -15.41 14.91
C LYS A 221 -10.12 -15.20 13.64
N LEU A 222 -9.03 -14.46 13.78
CA LEU A 222 -8.01 -14.31 12.75
C LEU A 222 -6.84 -15.25 13.06
N ALA A 223 -6.31 -15.91 12.04
CA ALA A 223 -5.14 -16.77 12.17
C ALA A 223 -4.25 -16.72 10.93
N PHE A 224 -2.94 -16.81 11.14
CA PHE A 224 -1.91 -16.99 10.11
C PHE A 224 -0.63 -17.54 10.75
N SER A 225 0.32 -18.04 9.95
CA SER A 225 1.67 -18.37 10.41
C SER A 225 2.70 -17.49 9.69
N PRO A 226 3.88 -17.23 10.28
CA PRO A 226 4.96 -16.55 9.56
C PRO A 226 5.36 -17.27 8.26
N SER A 227 5.30 -18.60 8.21
CA SER A 227 5.58 -19.36 6.99
C SER A 227 4.56 -19.17 5.87
N ALA A 228 3.29 -18.92 6.20
CA ALA A 228 2.28 -18.53 5.21
C ALA A 228 2.58 -17.17 4.58
N LEU A 229 3.46 -16.37 5.20
CA LEU A 229 3.99 -15.12 4.67
C LEU A 229 5.34 -15.33 3.96
N GLY A 230 5.83 -16.56 3.83
CA GLY A 230 7.14 -16.87 3.25
C GLY A 230 8.33 -16.73 4.21
N MET A 231 8.10 -16.54 5.52
CA MET A 231 9.19 -16.45 6.50
C MET A 231 9.69 -17.82 6.94
N THR A 232 11.01 -17.98 7.00
CA THR A 232 11.69 -19.19 7.49
C THR A 232 12.24 -19.06 8.91
N ARG A 233 12.23 -17.84 9.47
CA ARG A 233 12.76 -17.53 10.79
C ARG A 233 11.64 -17.20 11.77
N THR A 234 11.92 -17.36 13.06
CA THR A 234 11.06 -16.87 14.13
C THR A 234 10.78 -15.38 13.91
N ALA A 235 9.53 -14.98 14.08
CA ALA A 235 9.07 -13.62 13.86
C ALA A 235 8.54 -13.00 15.15
N PHE A 236 8.65 -11.68 15.26
CA PHE A 236 7.89 -10.89 16.21
C PHE A 236 6.63 -10.35 15.51
N VAL A 237 5.46 -10.76 15.99
CA VAL A 237 4.14 -10.30 15.52
C VAL A 237 3.66 -9.20 16.45
N TYR A 238 3.62 -7.96 15.95
CA TYR A 238 3.21 -6.77 16.70
C TYR A 238 1.81 -6.33 16.29
N ASN A 239 0.87 -6.31 17.24
CA ASN A 239 -0.48 -5.74 17.04
C ASN A 239 -0.40 -4.21 17.10
N TYR A 240 -0.69 -3.58 15.96
CA TYR A 240 -0.53 -2.14 15.77
C TYR A 240 -1.46 -1.31 16.66
N PHE A 241 -2.68 -1.77 16.93
CA PHE A 241 -3.66 -1.03 17.72
C PHE A 241 -3.44 -1.18 19.23
N ARG A 242 -3.17 -2.41 19.70
CA ARG A 242 -2.93 -2.70 21.13
C ARG A 242 -1.52 -2.38 21.60
N LYS A 243 -0.59 -2.08 20.68
CA LYS A 243 0.82 -1.77 20.96
C LYS A 243 1.55 -2.87 21.74
N ALA A 244 1.24 -4.13 21.42
CA ALA A 244 1.79 -5.32 22.06
C ALA A 244 2.14 -6.37 21.00
N GLY A 245 3.12 -7.23 21.28
CA GLY A 245 3.54 -8.27 20.34
C GLY A 245 3.89 -9.59 20.99
N LYS A 246 4.11 -10.60 20.15
CA LYS A 246 4.46 -11.97 20.53
C LYS A 246 5.50 -12.54 19.59
N ILE A 247 6.38 -13.38 20.13
CA ILE A 247 7.29 -14.20 19.33
C ILE A 247 6.51 -15.39 18.79
N VAL A 248 6.66 -15.68 17.50
CA VAL A 248 5.96 -16.76 16.80
C VAL A 248 6.96 -17.53 15.94
N GLN A 249 7.01 -18.85 16.14
CA GLN A 249 7.84 -19.73 15.31
C GLN A 249 7.29 -19.83 13.88
N PRO A 250 8.12 -20.14 12.85
CA PRO A 250 7.67 -20.14 11.45
C PRO A 250 6.38 -20.91 11.19
N GLN A 251 6.27 -22.11 11.76
CA GLN A 251 5.13 -23.02 11.55
C GLN A 251 4.05 -22.91 12.63
N GLN A 252 4.27 -22.07 13.64
CA GLN A 252 3.29 -21.86 14.69
C GLN A 252 2.19 -20.95 14.16
N THR A 253 0.94 -21.41 14.29
CA THR A 253 -0.22 -20.56 14.05
C THR A 253 -0.28 -19.46 15.10
N PHE A 254 -0.19 -18.21 14.65
CA PHE A 254 -0.63 -17.05 15.40
C PHE A 254 -2.15 -16.92 15.27
N SER A 255 -2.82 -16.75 16.41
CA SER A 255 -4.26 -16.50 16.45
C SER A 255 -4.57 -15.31 17.35
N ASP A 256 -5.57 -14.53 16.96
CA ASP A 256 -6.06 -13.39 17.70
C ASP A 256 -7.55 -13.15 17.38
N THR A 257 -8.17 -12.24 18.11
CA THR A 257 -9.56 -11.83 17.88
C THR A 257 -9.58 -10.46 17.22
N ILE A 258 -10.34 -10.33 16.14
CA ILE A 258 -10.62 -9.05 15.49
C ILE A 258 -11.50 -8.21 16.43
N ALA A 259 -10.92 -7.13 16.97
CA ALA A 259 -11.62 -6.16 17.81
C ALA A 259 -12.04 -4.95 16.98
N ASN A 260 -13.22 -4.38 17.23
CA ASN A 260 -13.71 -3.18 16.53
C ASN A 260 -13.75 -3.34 14.99
N GLY A 261 -14.02 -4.56 14.51
CA GLY A 261 -14.17 -4.88 13.09
C GLY A 261 -12.87 -4.91 12.28
N ILE A 262 -11.71 -4.62 12.87
CA ILE A 262 -10.42 -4.58 12.15
C ILE A 262 -9.26 -5.07 13.01
N ALA A 263 -8.29 -5.72 12.39
CA ALA A 263 -7.04 -6.12 13.00
C ALA A 263 -5.88 -5.75 12.08
N TYR A 264 -4.76 -5.34 12.68
CA TYR A 264 -3.57 -4.94 11.93
C TYR A 264 -2.29 -5.31 12.68
N TYR A 265 -1.38 -5.98 11.98
CA TYR A 265 -0.13 -6.51 12.54
C TYR A 265 1.06 -6.16 11.65
N ILE A 266 2.17 -5.83 12.31
CA ILE A 266 3.50 -5.79 11.70
C ILE A 266 4.18 -7.10 12.09
N VAL A 267 4.61 -7.87 11.10
CA VAL A 267 5.29 -9.16 11.29
C VAL A 267 6.72 -8.99 10.80
N MET A 268 7.68 -9.13 11.71
CA MET A 268 9.09 -8.88 11.43
C MET A 268 9.93 -10.09 11.83
N PRO A 269 10.78 -10.64 10.96
CA PRO A 269 11.69 -11.71 11.35
C PRO A 269 12.68 -11.22 12.41
N ILE A 270 12.98 -12.08 13.38
CA ILE A 270 14.07 -11.87 14.34
C ILE A 270 15.36 -12.28 13.65
N GLY A 271 16.20 -11.28 13.35
CA GLY A 271 17.42 -11.45 12.57
C GLY A 271 18.62 -11.93 13.39
N PRO A 272 19.83 -12.01 12.80
CA PRO A 272 21.02 -12.52 13.48
C PRO A 272 21.40 -11.75 14.76
N SER A 273 20.98 -10.49 14.92
CA SER A 273 21.22 -9.76 16.18
C SER A 273 20.38 -10.27 17.35
N GLY A 274 19.40 -11.15 17.12
CA GLY A 274 18.43 -11.57 18.14
C GLY A 274 17.29 -10.57 18.38
N ALA A 275 17.22 -9.48 17.61
CA ALA A 275 16.21 -8.45 17.71
C ALA A 275 15.41 -8.29 16.40
N ALA A 276 14.32 -7.52 16.46
CA ALA A 276 13.51 -7.15 15.31
C ALA A 276 13.27 -5.63 15.31
N PHE A 277 13.70 -4.94 14.25
CA PHE A 277 13.42 -3.52 14.07
C PHE A 277 12.07 -3.33 13.36
N LEU A 278 11.14 -2.62 13.98
CA LEU A 278 9.77 -2.47 13.50
C LEU A 278 9.54 -1.16 12.72
N GLY A 279 10.52 -0.24 12.69
CA GLY A 279 10.47 0.96 11.85
C GLY A 279 10.00 2.23 12.55
N ASP A 280 9.44 3.15 11.78
CA ASP A 280 8.90 4.45 12.24
C ASP A 280 7.58 4.24 12.99
N ASN A 281 7.55 4.63 14.26
CA ASN A 281 6.41 4.41 15.14
C ASN A 281 5.24 5.32 14.71
N GLY A 282 4.07 4.70 14.57
CA GLY A 282 2.83 5.38 14.21
C GLY A 282 2.58 5.49 12.70
N HIS A 283 3.52 5.12 11.82
CA HIS A 283 3.20 4.91 10.41
C HIS A 283 2.51 3.57 10.21
N TYR A 284 1.53 3.52 9.30
CA TYR A 284 0.91 2.26 8.90
C TYR A 284 1.96 1.32 8.31
N VAL A 285 2.73 1.79 7.32
CA VAL A 285 3.84 1.03 6.74
C VAL A 285 5.15 1.49 7.36
N SER A 286 5.38 1.07 8.61
CA SER A 286 6.48 1.54 9.45
C SER A 286 7.89 1.36 8.86
N LEU A 287 8.08 0.43 7.92
CA LEU A 287 9.34 0.14 7.22
C LEU A 287 9.29 0.54 5.75
N GLY A 288 8.30 1.33 5.32
CA GLY A 288 8.19 1.78 3.93
C GLY A 288 9.43 2.58 3.49
N LYS A 289 9.92 2.30 2.28
CA LYS A 289 11.25 2.74 1.82
C LYS A 289 11.44 4.25 1.66
N LYS A 290 10.36 5.02 1.62
CA LYS A 290 10.40 6.50 1.63
C LYS A 290 10.70 7.07 3.02
N ARG A 291 10.60 6.24 4.07
CA ARG A 291 10.99 6.56 5.44
C ARG A 291 12.23 5.79 5.88
N ILE A 292 12.23 4.46 5.73
CA ILE A 292 13.37 3.61 6.08
C ILE A 292 14.10 3.25 4.79
N THR A 293 15.19 3.93 4.49
CA THR A 293 15.84 3.86 3.17
C THR A 293 16.79 2.67 3.03
N ALA A 294 17.28 2.14 4.15
CA ALA A 294 18.09 0.94 4.19
C ALA A 294 17.91 0.23 5.54
N LEU A 295 17.96 -1.10 5.52
CA LEU A 295 17.89 -1.95 6.71
C LEU A 295 18.72 -3.22 6.49
N THR A 296 19.60 -3.53 7.44
CA THR A 296 20.35 -4.80 7.47
C THR A 296 20.42 -5.34 8.89
N ASP A 297 20.67 -6.64 9.02
CA ASP A 297 20.99 -7.27 10.29
C ASP A 297 22.00 -8.40 10.06
N ASN A 298 23.25 -8.13 10.43
CA ASN A 298 24.37 -9.08 10.37
C ASN A 298 24.94 -9.34 11.79
N GLY A 299 24.07 -9.38 12.80
CA GLY A 299 24.45 -9.43 14.22
C GLY A 299 24.38 -8.06 14.91
N THR A 300 24.22 -7.00 14.11
CA THR A 300 23.86 -5.65 14.54
C THR A 300 22.88 -5.12 13.50
N ILE A 301 21.73 -4.61 13.95
CA ILE A 301 20.77 -4.00 13.04
C ILE A 301 21.30 -2.62 12.66
N THR A 302 21.41 -2.34 11.37
CA THR A 302 21.68 -0.99 10.86
C THR A 302 20.47 -0.49 10.09
N ALA A 303 19.92 0.65 10.48
CA ALA A 303 18.76 1.26 9.81
C ALA A 303 19.08 2.70 9.41
N SER A 304 18.76 3.06 8.17
CA SER A 304 18.81 4.44 7.69
C SER A 304 17.42 5.02 7.57
N ILE A 305 17.23 6.21 8.12
CA ILE A 305 15.95 6.91 8.23
C ILE A 305 16.06 8.22 7.44
N ALA A 306 15.11 8.46 6.54
CA ALA A 306 14.93 9.74 5.86
C ALA A 306 13.90 10.59 6.59
N PHE A 307 14.08 11.91 6.57
CA PHE A 307 13.22 12.92 7.19
C PHE A 307 12.72 13.88 6.12
N ALA A 308 11.49 14.36 6.27
CA ALA A 308 11.02 15.51 5.51
C ALA A 308 11.68 16.79 6.05
N ALA A 309 11.75 17.85 5.23
CA ALA A 309 12.49 19.08 5.54
C ALA A 309 12.11 19.79 6.87
N ARG A 310 10.95 19.48 7.45
CA ARG A 310 10.45 20.05 8.72
C ARG A 310 10.34 19.04 9.87
N GLU A 311 10.81 17.82 9.67
CA GLU A 311 10.83 16.80 10.72
C GLU A 311 12.17 16.88 11.47
N SER A 312 12.11 17.31 12.73
CA SER A 312 13.30 17.39 13.60
C SER A 312 13.61 16.07 14.32
N ALA A 313 12.62 15.18 14.46
CA ALA A 313 12.81 13.88 15.08
C ALA A 313 11.71 12.89 14.68
N ARG A 314 12.02 11.59 14.78
CA ARG A 314 11.07 10.47 14.66
C ARG A 314 11.32 9.47 15.78
N ILE A 315 10.27 8.80 16.23
CA ILE A 315 10.42 7.68 17.17
C ILE A 315 10.47 6.42 16.33
N VAL A 316 11.55 5.65 16.47
CA VAL A 316 11.62 4.30 15.93
C VAL A 316 11.48 3.28 17.04
N PHE A 317 11.03 2.08 16.70
CA PHE A 317 10.74 1.05 17.69
C PHE A 317 11.07 -0.35 17.19
N GLY A 318 11.12 -1.28 18.13
CA GLY A 318 11.41 -2.68 17.82
C GLY A 318 11.21 -3.59 19.03
N TYR A 319 11.61 -4.84 18.84
CA TYR A 319 11.65 -5.88 19.85
C TYR A 319 13.07 -6.36 20.06
N SER A 320 13.43 -6.60 21.32
CA SER A 320 14.68 -7.22 21.74
C SER A 320 14.44 -8.00 23.05
N PRO A 321 15.00 -9.21 23.22
CA PRO A 321 14.85 -9.99 24.46
C PRO A 321 15.57 -9.33 25.66
N THR A 322 16.54 -8.46 25.40
CA THR A 322 17.34 -7.71 26.37
C THR A 322 17.34 -6.23 26.00
N ALA A 323 17.61 -5.35 26.96
CA ALA A 323 17.72 -3.92 26.70
C ALA A 323 18.82 -3.66 25.65
N PRO A 324 18.49 -3.12 24.45
CA PRO A 324 19.48 -2.96 23.40
C PRO A 324 20.32 -1.69 23.61
N ALA A 325 21.59 -1.74 23.22
CA ALA A 325 22.40 -0.55 23.02
C ALA A 325 22.11 0.03 21.63
N ILE A 326 21.70 1.30 21.58
CA ILE A 326 21.40 2.01 20.33
C ILE A 326 22.29 3.22 20.20
N THR A 327 22.95 3.35 19.05
CA THR A 327 23.84 4.47 18.73
C THR A 327 23.51 5.03 17.34
N ALA A 328 23.84 6.30 17.10
CA ALA A 328 23.79 6.90 15.77
C ALA A 328 25.20 6.91 15.16
N THR A 329 25.34 6.41 13.93
CA THR A 329 26.53 6.66 13.10
C THR A 329 26.38 7.92 12.26
N HIS A 330 25.14 8.37 12.04
CA HIS A 330 24.79 9.65 11.44
C HIS A 330 23.51 10.20 12.07
N GLY A 331 23.48 11.50 12.38
CA GLY A 331 22.42 12.11 13.18
C GLY A 331 22.62 11.87 14.68
N GLN A 332 21.52 11.81 15.44
CA GLN A 332 21.56 11.62 16.89
C GLN A 332 20.44 10.68 17.35
N VAL A 333 20.67 10.01 18.49
CA VAL A 333 19.67 9.19 19.19
C VAL A 333 19.46 9.74 20.60
N GLY A 334 18.20 9.75 21.04
CA GLY A 334 17.84 10.06 22.42
C GLY A 334 17.95 8.85 23.34
N THR A 335 17.35 8.96 24.52
CA THR A 335 17.29 7.86 25.50
C THR A 335 16.50 6.68 24.95
N VAL A 336 17.06 5.48 25.10
CA VAL A 336 16.36 4.22 24.77
C VAL A 336 15.37 3.91 25.87
N ASN A 337 14.09 3.83 25.52
CA ASN A 337 13.05 3.33 26.41
C ASN A 337 12.88 1.84 26.15
N TYR A 338 13.10 0.98 27.15
CA TYR A 338 12.96 -0.47 27.05
C TYR A 338 11.99 -0.98 28.12
N THR A 339 11.10 -1.90 27.73
CA THR A 339 10.15 -2.54 28.65
C THR A 339 10.43 -4.03 28.76
N ASN A 340 10.98 -4.45 29.90
CA ASN A 340 11.43 -5.83 30.11
C ASN A 340 10.31 -6.88 29.97
N SER A 341 9.08 -6.56 30.37
CA SER A 341 7.95 -7.50 30.32
C SER A 341 7.47 -7.80 28.90
N THR A 342 7.75 -6.91 27.94
CA THR A 342 7.29 -7.04 26.54
C THR A 342 8.44 -7.19 25.54
N GLY A 343 9.68 -6.88 25.97
CA GLY A 343 10.84 -6.79 25.10
C GLY A 343 10.78 -5.63 24.09
N LEU A 344 9.80 -4.73 24.21
CA LEU A 344 9.66 -3.61 23.29
C LEU A 344 10.65 -2.50 23.67
N PHE A 345 11.28 -1.91 22.65
CA PHE A 345 12.06 -0.69 22.79
C PHE A 345 11.54 0.40 21.85
N ASN A 346 11.76 1.65 22.23
CA ASN A 346 11.64 2.80 21.34
C ASN A 346 12.73 3.83 21.64
N VAL A 347 13.10 4.61 20.63
CA VAL A 347 14.11 5.64 20.74
C VAL A 347 13.79 6.79 19.80
N LEU A 348 14.02 8.01 20.27
CA LEU A 348 13.95 9.21 19.44
C LEU A 348 15.19 9.28 18.55
N VAL A 349 15.01 9.50 17.25
CA VAL A 349 16.09 9.67 16.27
C VAL A 349 15.96 11.04 15.64
N MET A 350 17.06 11.78 15.59
CA MET A 350 17.15 13.13 15.02
C MET A 350 18.07 13.10 13.78
N PRO A 351 17.71 13.80 12.70
CA PRO A 351 18.50 13.79 11.47
C PRO A 351 19.82 14.53 11.66
N GLY A 352 20.85 14.06 10.94
CA GLY A 352 22.07 14.81 10.67
C GLY A 352 21.93 15.67 9.41
N ILE A 353 23.07 16.02 8.82
CA ILE A 353 23.13 16.71 7.52
C ILE A 353 22.40 15.88 6.45
N GLY A 354 21.62 16.56 5.59
CA GLY A 354 20.89 15.91 4.49
C GLY A 354 19.53 15.31 4.88
N ALA A 355 18.99 15.64 6.06
CA ALA A 355 17.70 15.14 6.54
C ALA A 355 17.64 13.59 6.61
N THR A 356 18.75 12.97 7.03
CA THR A 356 18.85 11.53 7.22
C THR A 356 19.49 11.21 8.57
N ALA A 357 19.25 10.00 9.08
CA ALA A 357 19.97 9.43 10.22
C ALA A 357 20.28 7.97 9.95
N THR A 358 21.36 7.46 10.54
CA THR A 358 21.68 6.03 10.52
C THR A 358 21.96 5.58 11.94
N ILE A 359 21.25 4.55 12.37
CA ILE A 359 21.38 3.98 13.72
C ILE A 359 21.87 2.54 13.67
N GLN A 360 22.55 2.14 14.74
CA GLN A 360 22.96 0.77 15.00
C GLN A 360 22.32 0.28 16.30
N ILE A 361 21.77 -0.93 16.27
CA ILE A 361 21.10 -1.57 17.42
C ILE A 361 21.79 -2.90 17.71
N LYS A 362 22.33 -3.02 18.93
CA LYS A 362 22.96 -4.23 19.45
C LYS A 362 22.13 -4.76 20.62
N ALA A 363 21.59 -5.96 20.48
CA ALA A 363 20.81 -6.59 21.53
C ALA A 363 21.69 -7.39 22.53
N HIS A 364 22.90 -7.76 22.11
CA HIS A 364 23.85 -8.59 22.84
C HIS A 364 25.27 -8.06 22.66
#